data_AF-A0A7G2EF55-F1
#
_entry.id   AF-A0A7G2EF55-F1
#
_cell.length_a   1.000
_cell.length_b   1.000
_cell.length_c   1.000
_cell.angle_alpha   90.00
_cell.angle_beta   90.00
_cell.angle_gamma   90.00
#
_symmetry.space_group_name_H-M   'P 1'
#
loop_
_entity.id
_entity.type
_entity.pdbx_description
1 polymer ?
#
loop_
_entity_poly.entity_id
_entity_poly.type
_entity_poly.pdbx_seq_one_letter_code
_entity_poly.pdbx_strand_id
1 'polypeptide(L)' 'MDKLKISLGEFSLMESGQPLPFDRDGASNYLKKTGEVHGTVTIDISVGDGAAIGKAWGCDLSYDYVKINAEYTS' A
#
# COMPACT_ATOMS: atom_id res chain seq x y z
N MET A 1 8.61 14.99 13.71
CA MET A 1 7.65 13.89 13.48
C MET A 1 7.85 13.39 12.04
N ASP A 2 9.10 13.09 11.66
CA ASP A 2 9.53 13.19 10.24
C ASP A 2 10.16 11.89 9.73
N LYS A 3 9.71 10.74 10.23
CA LYS A 3 10.33 9.43 9.95
C LYS A 3 9.32 8.38 9.51
N LEU A 4 8.33 8.81 8.75
CA LEU A 4 7.40 7.94 8.06
C LEU A 4 7.89 7.70 6.63
N LYS A 5 8.08 6.44 6.26
CA LYS A 5 8.37 6.03 4.88
C LYS A 5 7.40 4.95 4.45
N ILE A 6 6.91 5.05 3.22
CA ILE A 6 5.98 4.07 2.63
C ILE A 6 6.49 3.71 1.24
N SER A 7 6.66 2.41 0.98
CA SER A 7 7.00 1.89 -0.33
C SER A 7 6.07 0.75 -0.75
N LEU A 8 5.77 0.72 -2.05
CA LEU A 8 5.01 -0.32 -2.72
C LEU A 8 5.96 -1.05 -3.65
N GLY A 9 6.46 -2.22 -3.24
CA GLY A 9 7.59 -2.85 -3.90
C GLY A 9 8.76 -1.87 -4.04
N GLU A 10 9.15 -1.56 -5.29
CA GLU A 10 10.25 -0.63 -5.59
C GLU A 10 9.81 0.85 -5.65
N PHE A 11 8.50 1.14 -5.58
CA PHE A 11 7.97 2.50 -5.67
C PHE A 11 7.96 3.18 -4.30
N SER A 12 8.77 4.21 -4.12
CA SER A 12 8.71 5.07 -2.92
C SER A 12 7.55 6.07 -3.05
N LEU A 13 6.57 5.97 -2.15
CA LEU A 13 5.35 6.78 -2.19
C LEU A 13 5.41 7.95 -1.21
N MET A 14 6.14 7.79 -0.11
CA MET A 14 6.23 8.78 0.95
C MET A 14 7.59 8.69 1.64
N GLU A 15 8.17 9.85 1.93
CA GLU A 15 9.37 9.96 2.74
C GLU A 15 9.27 11.15 3.70
N SER A 16 9.78 10.97 4.92
CA SER A 16 9.72 11.97 5.99
C SER A 16 8.29 12.49 6.26
N GLY A 17 7.28 11.63 6.08
CA GLY A 17 5.87 11.99 6.22
C GLY A 17 5.30 12.86 5.09
N GLN A 18 6.05 13.09 4.01
CA GLN A 18 5.61 13.85 2.84
C GLN A 18 5.44 12.94 1.62
N PRO A 19 4.33 13.05 0.86
CA PRO A 19 4.15 12.31 -0.39
C PRO A 19 5.24 12.66 -1.40
N LEU A 20 5.73 11.65 -2.12
CA LEU A 20 6.67 11.85 -3.21
C LEU A 20 5.92 11.86 -4.56
N PRO A 21 6.42 12.59 -5.56
CA PRO A 21 6.02 12.32 -6.94
C PRO A 21 6.52 10.92 -7.34
N PHE A 22 5.60 10.08 -7.80
CA PHE A 22 5.92 8.73 -8.27
C PHE A 22 5.14 8.44 -9.56
N ASP A 23 5.63 7.47 -10.34
CA ASP A 23 4.95 6.97 -11.52
C ASP A 23 3.71 6.17 -11.12
N ARG A 24 2.54 6.82 -11.20
CA ARG A 24 1.25 6.22 -10.84
C ARG A 24 0.88 5.05 -11.76
N ASP A 25 1.19 5.16 -13.05
CA ASP A 25 0.85 4.12 -14.02
C ASP A 25 1.76 2.91 -13.82
N GLY A 26 3.05 3.14 -13.60
CA GLY A 26 4.01 2.10 -13.21
C GLY A 26 3.62 1.38 -11.92
N ALA A 27 3.27 2.12 -10.87
CA ALA A 27 2.84 1.55 -9.58
C ALA A 27 1.53 0.74 -9.70
N SER A 28 0.57 1.24 -10.48
CA SER A 28 -0.69 0.55 -10.78
C SER A 28 -0.46 -0.75 -11.55
N ASN A 29 0.42 -0.73 -12.55
CA ASN A 29 0.80 -1.92 -13.30
C ASN A 29 1.53 -2.94 -12.44
N TYR A 30 2.39 -2.48 -11.51
CA TYR A 30 3.04 -3.34 -10.54
C TYR A 30 2.02 -4.05 -9.62
N LEU A 31 1.03 -3.33 -9.10
CA LEU A 31 -0.04 -3.89 -8.28
C LEU A 31 -0.80 -5.00 -9.02
N LYS A 32 -1.25 -4.72 -10.25
CA LYS A 32 -1.98 -5.69 -11.08
C LYS A 32 -1.12 -6.91 -11.38
N LYS A 33 0.07 -6.70 -11.90
CA LYS A 33 0.96 -7.80 -12.31
C LYS A 33 1.39 -8.66 -11.12
N THR A 34 1.74 -8.05 -10.00
CA THR A 34 2.21 -8.78 -8.81
C THR A 34 1.05 -9.48 -8.10
N GLY A 35 -0.11 -8.84 -8.01
CA GLY A 35 -1.33 -9.45 -7.48
C GLY A 35 -1.81 -10.63 -8.33
N GLU A 36 -1.80 -10.52 -9.66
CA GLU A 36 -2.21 -11.59 -10.57
C GLU A 36 -1.21 -12.76 -10.60
N VAL A 37 0.11 -12.48 -10.57
CA VAL A 37 1.14 -13.52 -10.70
C VAL A 37 1.46 -14.20 -9.37
N HIS A 38 1.56 -13.44 -8.29
CA HIS A 38 2.03 -13.93 -6.99
C HIS A 38 0.92 -13.97 -5.92
N GLY A 39 -0.27 -13.44 -6.20
CA GLY A 39 -1.39 -13.38 -5.25
C GLY A 39 -1.15 -12.46 -4.05
N THR A 40 0.00 -11.79 -4.00
CA THR A 40 0.44 -10.99 -2.85
C THR A 40 1.21 -9.77 -3.35
N VAL A 41 0.93 -8.61 -2.78
CA VAL A 41 1.72 -7.40 -3.00
C VAL A 41 2.34 -6.96 -1.69
N THR A 42 3.62 -6.59 -1.72
CA THR A 42 4.34 -6.10 -0.54
C THR A 42 4.21 -4.59 -0.42
N ILE A 43 3.79 -4.15 0.75
CA ILE A 43 3.80 -2.74 1.16
C ILE A 43 4.65 -2.66 2.42
N ASP A 44 5.72 -1.88 2.34
CA ASP A 44 6.63 -1.65 3.47
C ASP A 44 6.35 -0.27 4.07
N ILE A 45 6.16 -0.26 5.39
CA ILE A 45 5.90 0.96 6.16
C ILE A 45 6.93 1.04 7.27
N SER A 46 7.74 2.10 7.27
CA SER A 46 8.68 2.39 8.34
C SER A 46 8.19 3.59 9.15
N VAL A 47 8.10 3.43 10.47
CA VAL A 47 7.62 4.47 11.39
C VAL A 47 8.63 4.69 12.50
N GLY A 48 9.30 5.83 12.50
CA GLY A 48 10.32 6.16 13.50
C GLY A 48 11.62 5.37 13.33
N ASP A 49 12.43 5.29 14.39
CA ASP A 49 13.72 4.57 14.42
C ASP A 49 13.72 3.37 15.37
N GLY A 50 12.55 2.97 15.86
CA GLY A 50 12.46 1.83 16.76
C GLY A 50 12.83 0.53 16.06
N ALA A 51 13.42 -0.42 16.78
CA ALA A 51 13.72 -1.75 16.26
C ALA A 51 12.49 -2.68 16.18
N ALA A 52 11.30 -2.16 16.52
CA ALA A 52 10.06 -2.93 16.49
C ALA A 52 9.64 -3.19 15.04
N ILE A 53 9.24 -4.43 14.75
CA ILE A 53 8.77 -4.87 13.43
C ILE A 53 7.38 -5.49 13.59
N GLY A 54 6.45 -5.06 12.76
CA GLY A 54 5.11 -5.65 12.62
C GLY A 54 4.90 -6.17 11.22
N LYS A 55 4.15 -7.26 11.07
CA LYS A 55 3.70 -7.78 9.78
C LYS A 55 2.20 -8.04 9.84
N ALA A 56 1.48 -7.55 8.84
CA ALA A 56 0.06 -7.78 8.65
C ALA A 56 -0.19 -8.35 7.25
N TRP A 57 -1.30 -9.05 7.09
CA TRP A 57 -1.75 -9.60 5.81
C TRP A 57 -3.19 -9.15 5.56
N GLY A 58 -3.47 -8.77 4.32
CA GLY A 58 -4.80 -8.42 3.86
C GLY A 58 -4.95 -8.79 2.39
N CYS A 59 -6.17 -8.64 1.87
CA CYS A 59 -6.45 -8.69 0.45
C CYS A 59 -6.90 -7.31 -0.03
N ASP A 60 -6.88 -7.11 -1.34
CA ASP A 60 -7.46 -5.92 -1.94
C ASP A 60 -8.96 -5.83 -1.61
N LEU A 61 -9.42 -4.60 -1.43
CA LEU A 61 -10.83 -4.31 -1.32
C LEU A 61 -11.40 -4.24 -2.74
N SER A 62 -11.77 -5.38 -3.31
CA SER A 62 -12.33 -5.43 -4.66
C SER A 62 -13.68 -4.71 -4.72
N TYR A 63 -14.11 -4.31 -5.93
CA TYR A 63 -15.42 -3.67 -6.16
C TYR A 63 -16.59 -4.51 -5.60
N ASP A 64 -16.43 -5.83 -5.55
CA ASP A 64 -17.39 -6.76 -4.94
C ASP A 64 -17.53 -6.56 -3.43
N TYR A 65 -16.47 -6.12 -2.73
CA TYR A 65 -16.48 -5.82 -1.30
C TYR A 65 -17.09 -4.44 -1.00
N VAL A 66 -16.90 -3.46 -1.89
CA VAL A 66 -17.52 -2.13 -1.81
C VAL A 66 -19.03 -2.23 -1.99
N LYS A 67 -19.51 -3.10 -2.89
CA LYS A 67 -20.95 -3.32 -3.10
C LYS A 67 -21.67 -3.86 -1.84
N ILE A 68 -20.97 -4.63 -1.00
CA ILE A 68 -21.54 -5.19 0.25
C ILE A 68 -21.54 -4.15 1.39
N ASN A 69 -20.54 -3.26 1.45
CA ASN A 69 -20.40 -2.31 2.57
C ASN A 69 -20.91 -0.88 2.27
N ALA A 70 -21.15 -0.53 1.00
CA ALA A 70 -21.68 0.79 0.61
C ALA A 70 -23.18 0.96 0.91
N GLU A 71 -23.91 -0.09 1.31
CA GLU A 71 -25.30 0.03 1.77
C GLU A 71 -25.43 0.53 3.23
N TYR A 72 -24.32 0.70 3.97
CA TYR A 72 -24.39 1.02 5.41
C TYR A 72 -24.17 2.48 5.81
N THR A 73 -23.83 3.41 4.90
CA THR A 73 -23.93 4.84 5.22
C THR A 73 -24.05 5.68 3.94
N SER A 74 -25.27 6.11 3.63
CA SER A 74 -25.60 7.17 2.66
C SER A 74 -25.39 8.57 3.22
#